data_AF-A0A5C7L9C9-F1
#
_entry.id   AF-A0A5C7L9C9-F1
#
_cell.length_a   1.000
_cell.length_b   1.000
_cell.length_c   1.000
_cell.angle_alpha   90.00
_cell.angle_beta   90.00
_cell.angle_gamma   90.00
#
_symmetry.space_group_name_H-M   'P 1'
#
loop_
_entity.id
_entity.type
_entity.pdbx_description
1 polymer ?
#
loop_
_entity_poly.entity_id
_entity_poly.type
_entity_poly.pdbx_seq_one_letter_code
_entity_poly.pdbx_strand_id
1 'polypeptide(L)'
;MRQASLLSALTALLWLGHALAAPTFTPDLRHLDAVPVHALPAQRVSTLVTNALAKGSPLQFAVPVALPLSTSDGTWQLNEDGSRSWRTRVYSAGAQTLNFHFSQFRLPAGGALWLYAPDGRALAGPYTPTTDGQLWTAVVDGDTAIIEARVPDGTQDQVALQLAEANHGYRGFAKAGTGSYNSSGSCEIDVVCPAGQPYLTQARALARITIGGNTLCSGQLVNNVRQDNTPFFLTANHCGITSSNASSVVFYWNYQNSVCGGNGTEPSYQTQSGSTWVAGDTTSDFTLIKAAQKPDASFNLYLAGWNAGNSVPQSGGIVHHPQGDVTKVAIYNTPASSQDGAQLCDGQVSLANVCLGTTRTVNVWQVKYSQGITEPGSSGSALYDQNRLIVGQLSGGSSACSGSNGNGQPDIYGRTNAAWTAGPAANAQLKANLDPDNTGTLQLGGKDANSNTTAPSSTSGNSGAVNGGGGSSGGGALPPLTLAGLALLALRRRASARRASCA
;
A
#
# COMPACT_ATOMS: atom_id res chain seq x y z
N MET A 1 52.76 -58.08 14.97
CA MET A 1 51.29 -58.02 15.05
C MET A 1 50.89 -56.90 15.99
N ARG A 2 50.27 -55.85 15.46
CA ARG A 2 49.25 -54.99 16.11
C ARG A 2 49.00 -53.80 15.18
N GLN A 3 47.88 -53.88 14.47
CA GLN A 3 47.25 -52.75 13.77
C GLN A 3 46.73 -51.77 14.82
N ALA A 4 46.91 -50.47 14.59
CA ALA A 4 46.18 -49.42 15.29
C ALA A 4 45.74 -48.39 14.25
N SER A 5 44.47 -48.48 13.87
CA SER A 5 43.77 -47.57 12.97
C SER A 5 43.40 -46.30 13.72
N LEU A 6 43.79 -45.14 13.18
CA LEU A 6 43.27 -43.83 13.58
C LEU A 6 41.89 -43.63 12.96
N LEU A 7 40.84 -43.55 13.79
CA LEU A 7 39.56 -42.95 13.42
C LEU A 7 39.41 -41.65 14.22
N SER A 8 39.50 -40.52 13.52
CA SER A 8 39.15 -39.20 14.04
C SER A 8 37.64 -39.02 13.98
N ALA A 9 36.98 -38.92 15.14
CA ALA A 9 35.58 -38.55 15.23
C ALA A 9 35.46 -37.01 15.23
N LEU A 10 34.90 -36.46 14.15
CA LEU A 10 34.51 -35.05 14.05
C LEU A 10 33.11 -34.89 14.67
N THR A 11 33.01 -34.30 15.86
CA THR A 11 31.72 -33.87 16.44
C THR A 11 31.40 -32.47 15.92
N ALA A 12 30.51 -32.38 14.94
CA ALA A 12 29.89 -31.11 14.55
C ALA A 12 28.75 -30.78 15.54
N LEU A 13 28.94 -29.74 16.36
CA LEU A 13 27.83 -29.15 17.12
C LEU A 13 26.94 -28.36 16.15
N LEU A 14 25.78 -28.92 15.79
CA LEU A 14 24.68 -28.14 15.23
C LEU A 14 24.05 -27.32 16.36
N TRP A 15 24.35 -26.02 16.39
CA TRP A 15 23.51 -25.05 17.09
C TRP A 15 22.23 -24.84 16.28
N LEU A 16 21.19 -25.62 16.58
CA LEU A 16 19.82 -25.27 16.23
C LEU A 16 19.38 -24.10 17.10
N GLY A 17 19.74 -22.89 16.66
CA GLY A 17 19.12 -21.66 17.12
C GLY A 17 17.64 -21.74 16.77
N HIS A 18 16.82 -22.17 17.73
CA HIS A 18 15.39 -21.95 17.67
C HIS A 18 15.21 -20.44 17.77
N ALA A 19 14.93 -19.78 16.65
CA ALA A 19 14.40 -18.43 16.68
C ALA A 19 13.07 -18.54 17.44
N LEU A 20 13.11 -18.23 18.75
CA LEU A 20 11.92 -18.01 19.53
C LEU A 20 11.17 -16.90 18.80
N ALA A 21 9.99 -17.23 18.28
CA ALA A 21 9.08 -16.22 17.75
C ALA A 21 8.92 -15.15 18.85
N ALA A 22 9.21 -13.90 18.51
CA ALA A 22 8.97 -12.80 19.43
C ALA A 22 7.51 -12.91 19.90
N PRO A 23 7.23 -12.78 21.21
CA PRO A 23 5.86 -12.85 21.70
C PRO A 23 5.00 -11.85 20.93
N THR A 24 3.89 -12.33 20.37
CA THR A 24 2.90 -11.47 19.71
C THR A 24 2.42 -10.43 20.70
N PHE A 25 2.51 -9.15 20.34
CA PHE A 25 2.03 -8.06 21.18
C PHE A 25 0.54 -8.24 21.47
N THR A 26 0.19 -8.31 22.75
CA THR A 26 -1.19 -8.27 23.22
C THR A 26 -1.33 -7.03 24.10
N PRO A 27 -2.24 -6.09 23.78
CA PRO A 27 -2.45 -4.91 24.60
C PRO A 27 -3.13 -5.30 25.92
N ASP A 28 -2.64 -4.74 27.03
CA ASP A 28 -3.35 -4.85 28.32
C ASP A 28 -4.48 -3.82 28.36
N LEU A 29 -5.71 -4.29 28.19
CA LEU A 29 -6.90 -3.43 28.21
C LEU A 29 -7.44 -3.19 29.63
N ARG A 30 -6.85 -3.83 30.65
CA ARG A 30 -7.22 -3.58 32.04
C ARG A 30 -6.80 -2.17 32.42
N HIS A 31 -7.64 -1.49 33.19
CA HIS A 31 -7.35 -0.17 33.74
C HIS A 31 -7.01 0.90 32.68
N LEU A 32 -7.52 0.79 31.45
CA LEU A 32 -7.39 1.87 30.46
C LEU A 32 -7.91 3.21 31.00
N ASP A 33 -8.91 3.18 31.89
CA ASP A 33 -9.44 4.38 32.56
C ASP A 33 -8.39 5.13 33.40
N ALA A 34 -7.35 4.46 33.87
CA ALA A 34 -6.24 5.05 34.61
C ALA A 34 -5.14 5.63 33.69
N VAL A 35 -5.18 5.35 32.38
CA VAL A 35 -4.24 5.92 31.40
C VAL A 35 -4.67 7.35 31.07
N PRO A 36 -3.79 8.37 31.09
CA PRO A 36 -4.15 9.75 30.76
C PRO A 36 -4.79 9.86 29.38
N VAL A 37 -5.80 10.74 29.24
CA VAL A 37 -6.48 11.01 27.97
C VAL A 37 -6.33 12.47 27.58
N HIS A 38 -5.94 12.69 26.33
CA HIS A 38 -5.73 14.01 25.74
C HIS A 38 -6.73 14.23 24.62
N ALA A 39 -7.67 15.16 24.84
CA ALA A 39 -8.75 15.42 23.89
C ALA A 39 -8.39 16.56 22.93
N LEU A 40 -8.64 16.35 21.63
CA LEU A 40 -8.55 17.42 20.64
C LEU A 40 -9.69 18.44 20.82
N PRO A 41 -9.45 19.75 20.64
CA PRO A 41 -10.49 20.76 20.80
C PRO A 41 -11.59 20.64 19.73
N ALA A 42 -12.79 20.21 20.11
CA ALA A 42 -13.89 19.91 19.18
C ALA A 42 -14.27 21.08 18.24
N GLN A 43 -14.30 22.31 18.76
CA GLN A 43 -14.60 23.49 17.93
C GLN A 43 -13.55 23.72 16.84
N ARG A 44 -12.27 23.55 17.18
CA ARG A 44 -11.16 23.68 16.23
C ARG A 44 -11.24 22.61 15.15
N VAL A 45 -11.48 21.36 15.55
CA VAL A 45 -11.67 20.23 14.63
C VAL A 45 -12.83 20.51 13.67
N SER A 46 -13.98 20.94 14.18
CA SER A 46 -15.16 21.24 13.36
C SER A 46 -14.90 22.32 12.31
N THR A 47 -14.20 23.40 12.68
CA THR A 47 -13.78 24.45 11.73
C THR A 47 -12.85 23.90 10.66
N LEU A 48 -11.85 23.10 11.04
CA LEU A 48 -10.90 22.51 10.09
C LEU A 48 -11.60 21.55 9.11
N VAL A 49 -12.48 20.67 9.60
CA VAL A 49 -13.25 19.75 8.76
C VAL A 49 -14.14 20.51 7.78
N THR A 50 -14.84 21.54 8.24
CA THR A 50 -15.68 22.38 7.37
C THR A 50 -14.87 23.02 6.24
N ASN A 51 -13.66 23.50 6.54
CA ASN A 51 -12.76 24.06 5.54
C ASN A 51 -12.21 22.98 4.58
N ALA A 52 -11.88 21.80 5.08
CA ALA A 52 -11.36 20.68 4.30
C ALA A 52 -12.41 20.03 3.38
N LEU A 53 -13.69 20.12 3.75
CA LEU A 53 -14.81 19.76 2.86
C LEU A 53 -14.97 20.76 1.70
N ALA A 54 -14.44 21.97 1.84
CA ALA A 54 -14.70 23.07 0.91
C ALA A 54 -13.78 23.15 -0.32
N LYS A 55 -12.76 22.28 -0.52
CA LYS A 55 -11.94 22.20 -1.77
C LYS A 55 -10.84 21.12 -1.70
N GLY A 56 -10.44 20.60 -2.88
CA GLY A 56 -9.06 20.18 -3.15
C GLY A 56 -8.84 18.76 -3.69
N SER A 57 -8.08 18.66 -4.78
CA SER A 57 -7.22 17.50 -5.09
C SER A 57 -5.81 17.82 -4.58
N PRO A 58 -5.11 16.91 -3.91
CA PRO A 58 -5.49 15.52 -3.65
C PRO A 58 -6.53 15.37 -2.54
N LEU A 59 -7.06 14.15 -2.39
CA LEU A 59 -8.13 13.86 -1.44
C LEU A 59 -7.62 14.01 0.01
N GLN A 60 -8.09 15.02 0.74
CA GLN A 60 -7.82 15.14 2.17
C GLN A 60 -8.75 14.23 2.97
N PHE A 61 -8.27 13.32 3.80
CA PHE A 61 -9.09 12.39 4.58
C PHE A 61 -9.15 12.73 6.08
N ALA A 62 -8.20 13.54 6.54
CA ALA A 62 -8.08 13.98 7.92
C ALA A 62 -7.73 15.46 8.02
N VAL A 63 -7.90 16.04 9.21
CA VAL A 63 -7.42 17.39 9.52
C VAL A 63 -6.38 17.35 10.64
N PRO A 64 -5.22 18.03 10.46
CA PRO A 64 -4.17 18.04 11.45
C PRO A 64 -4.50 18.97 12.64
N VAL A 65 -4.26 18.48 13.86
CA VAL A 65 -4.35 19.29 15.08
C VAL A 65 -3.08 19.12 15.90
N ALA A 66 -2.39 20.23 16.14
CA ALA A 66 -1.23 20.26 17.02
C ALA A 66 -1.60 19.73 18.42
N LEU A 67 -0.86 18.72 18.87
CA LEU A 67 -1.03 18.04 20.15
C LEU A 67 0.35 17.68 20.70
N PRO A 68 1.08 18.66 21.27
CA PRO A 68 2.41 18.42 21.81
C PRO A 68 2.32 17.56 23.08
N LEU A 69 2.69 16.29 22.99
CA LEU A 69 2.82 15.38 24.14
C LEU A 69 4.22 14.78 24.19
N SER A 70 4.70 14.52 25.40
CA SER A 70 5.98 13.87 25.66
C SER A 70 5.80 12.64 26.55
N THR A 71 6.89 11.99 26.93
CA THR A 71 6.85 10.85 27.85
C THR A 71 6.31 11.19 29.25
N SER A 72 6.26 12.48 29.64
CA SER A 72 5.59 12.92 30.87
C SER A 72 4.07 12.87 30.81
N ASP A 73 3.49 12.79 29.61
CA ASP A 73 2.04 12.87 29.37
C ASP A 73 1.37 11.47 29.27
N GLY A 74 2.07 10.45 29.76
CA GLY A 74 1.57 9.08 29.84
C GLY A 74 1.98 8.41 31.15
N THR A 75 1.60 7.16 31.31
CA THR A 75 1.90 6.36 32.50
C THR A 75 2.77 5.16 32.17
N TRP A 76 3.76 4.92 33.01
CA TRP A 76 4.61 3.74 32.95
C TRP A 76 4.03 2.61 33.81
N GLN A 77 4.09 1.39 33.29
CA GLN A 77 3.70 0.18 34.00
C GLN A 77 4.75 -0.92 33.77
N LEU A 78 5.01 -1.72 34.81
CA LEU A 78 5.73 -2.99 34.69
C LEU A 78 4.74 -4.08 34.25
N ASN A 79 5.10 -4.78 33.17
CA ASN A 79 4.29 -5.84 32.59
C ASN A 79 4.63 -7.20 33.22
N GLU A 80 3.73 -8.17 33.09
CA GLU A 80 3.90 -9.53 33.62
C GLU A 80 5.10 -10.26 32.99
N ASP A 81 5.46 -9.91 31.75
CA ASP A 81 6.62 -10.43 31.03
C ASP A 81 7.96 -9.76 31.42
N GLY A 82 7.93 -8.83 32.39
CA GLY A 82 9.10 -8.09 32.86
C GLY A 82 9.51 -6.91 31.97
N SER A 83 8.79 -6.62 30.88
CA SER A 83 8.98 -5.38 30.11
C SER A 83 8.28 -4.20 30.78
N ARG A 84 8.53 -2.97 30.30
CA ARG A 84 7.79 -1.78 30.72
C ARG A 84 7.04 -1.15 29.56
N SER A 85 5.78 -0.79 29.81
CA SER A 85 4.94 -0.08 28.86
C SER A 85 4.70 1.35 29.33
N TRP A 86 4.97 2.32 28.45
CA TRP A 86 4.48 3.68 28.55
C TRP A 86 3.19 3.80 27.73
N ARG A 87 2.12 4.34 28.32
CA ARG A 87 0.82 4.48 27.65
C ARG A 87 0.23 5.87 27.79
N THR A 88 -0.41 6.34 26.73
CA THR A 88 -1.28 7.52 26.74
C THR A 88 -2.46 7.32 25.80
N ARG A 89 -3.56 8.05 26.00
CA ARG A 89 -4.74 8.01 25.13
C ARG A 89 -4.93 9.35 24.45
N VAL A 90 -5.31 9.33 23.17
CA VAL A 90 -5.76 10.51 22.44
C VAL A 90 -7.21 10.32 22.03
N TYR A 91 -8.02 11.34 22.25
CA TYR A 91 -9.44 11.36 21.93
C TYR A 91 -9.77 12.53 21.00
N SER A 92 -10.62 12.30 19.99
CA SER A 92 -11.14 13.35 19.14
C SER A 92 -12.59 13.08 18.77
N ALA A 93 -13.50 13.80 19.40
CA ALA A 93 -14.94 13.58 19.24
C ALA A 93 -15.37 13.51 17.76
N GLY A 94 -15.98 12.39 17.38
CA GLY A 94 -16.52 12.17 16.04
C GLY A 94 -15.50 11.76 14.97
N ALA A 95 -14.23 11.52 15.32
CA ALA A 95 -13.28 11.02 14.34
C ALA A 95 -13.68 9.61 13.87
N GLN A 96 -13.52 9.37 12.56
CA GLN A 96 -13.64 8.03 11.99
C GLN A 96 -12.34 7.24 12.19
N THR A 97 -11.21 7.93 12.13
CA THR A 97 -9.89 7.38 12.41
C THR A 97 -8.98 8.43 13.07
N LEU A 98 -7.90 7.97 13.70
CA LEU A 98 -6.81 8.79 14.21
C LEU A 98 -5.48 8.31 13.66
N ASN A 99 -4.59 9.23 13.30
CA ASN A 99 -3.17 8.95 13.06
C ASN A 99 -2.30 10.08 13.62
N PHE A 100 -0.99 9.84 13.70
CA PHE A 100 -0.11 10.65 14.53
C PHE A 100 1.21 10.96 13.85
N HIS A 101 1.74 12.14 14.16
CA HIS A 101 3.11 12.54 13.85
C HIS A 101 3.91 12.74 15.14
N PHE A 102 4.97 11.95 15.28
CA PHE A 102 6.00 12.18 16.27
C PHE A 102 7.15 12.94 15.62
N SER A 103 7.41 14.17 16.08
CA SER A 103 8.57 14.97 15.66
C SER A 103 9.87 14.47 16.30
N GLN A 104 9.77 13.65 17.34
CA GLN A 104 10.87 12.91 17.93
C GLN A 104 10.41 11.50 18.30
N PHE A 105 11.11 10.50 17.78
CA PHE A 105 10.80 9.10 17.97
C PHE A 105 12.09 8.31 18.20
N ARG A 106 12.41 8.05 19.47
CA ARG A 106 13.55 7.23 19.90
C ARG A 106 13.11 6.19 20.91
N LEU A 107 13.50 4.95 20.66
CA LEU A 107 13.31 3.81 21.53
C LEU A 107 14.64 3.06 21.67
N PRO A 108 14.90 2.41 22.83
CA PRO A 108 16.05 1.54 23.01
C PRO A 108 15.95 0.28 22.13
N ALA A 109 17.05 -0.44 21.99
CA ALA A 109 17.05 -1.75 21.34
C ALA A 109 16.04 -2.70 22.04
N GLY A 110 15.25 -3.43 21.26
CA GLY A 110 14.14 -4.26 21.77
C GLY A 110 12.87 -3.47 22.12
N GLY A 111 12.89 -2.14 21.98
CA GLY A 111 11.72 -1.28 22.14
C GLY A 111 10.91 -1.13 20.86
N ALA A 112 9.59 -1.07 20.99
CA ALA A 112 8.68 -0.77 19.89
C ALA A 112 7.44 0.01 20.38
N LEU A 113 6.76 0.67 19.45
CA LEU A 113 5.51 1.39 19.69
C LEU A 113 4.36 0.76 18.89
N TRP A 114 3.18 0.73 19.51
CA TRP A 114 1.93 0.31 18.89
C TRP A 114 0.85 1.36 19.11
N LEU A 115 -0.12 1.36 18.21
CA LEU A 115 -1.38 2.08 18.40
C LEU A 115 -2.54 1.13 18.24
N TYR A 116 -3.58 1.30 19.05
CA TYR A 116 -4.76 0.43 19.01
C TYR A 116 -5.99 1.15 19.58
N ALA A 117 -7.17 0.65 19.20
CA ALA A 117 -8.45 1.15 19.71
C ALA A 117 -8.73 0.63 21.14
N PRO A 118 -9.65 1.23 21.93
CA PRO A 118 -9.92 0.82 23.31
C PRO A 118 -10.32 -0.65 23.52
N ASP A 119 -10.79 -1.32 22.48
CA ASP A 119 -11.13 -2.74 22.50
C ASP A 119 -9.96 -3.65 22.08
N GLY A 120 -8.77 -3.10 21.89
CA GLY A 120 -7.56 -3.80 21.47
C GLY A 120 -7.51 -4.17 19.99
N ARG A 121 -8.52 -3.79 19.19
CA ARG A 121 -8.52 -3.97 17.73
C ARG A 121 -7.79 -2.80 17.03
N ALA A 122 -7.71 -2.87 15.69
CA ALA A 122 -7.06 -1.86 14.84
C ALA A 122 -5.60 -1.59 15.27
N LEU A 123 -4.83 -2.66 15.42
CA LEU A 123 -3.43 -2.60 15.85
C LEU A 123 -2.53 -2.10 14.72
N ALA A 124 -1.93 -0.94 14.92
CA ALA A 124 -0.88 -0.40 14.06
C ALA A 124 0.49 -0.53 14.75
N GLY A 125 1.50 -0.95 14.01
CA GLY A 125 2.85 -1.25 14.53
C GLY A 125 3.19 -2.75 14.40
N PRO A 126 4.32 -3.21 14.96
CA PRO A 126 5.28 -2.44 15.77
C PRO A 126 6.03 -1.39 14.96
N TYR A 127 6.16 -0.19 15.53
CA TYR A 127 7.06 0.85 15.03
C TYR A 127 8.39 0.80 15.78
N THR A 128 9.48 0.80 15.04
CA THR A 128 10.86 0.79 15.55
C THR A 128 11.60 2.05 15.09
N PRO A 129 12.65 2.49 15.81
CA PRO A 129 13.34 3.75 15.52
C PRO A 129 13.73 3.91 14.05
N THR A 130 13.42 5.08 13.49
CA THR A 130 13.75 5.45 12.11
C THR A 130 15.06 6.23 12.07
N THR A 131 15.68 6.34 10.90
CA THR A 131 16.93 7.09 10.71
C THR A 131 16.77 8.60 10.85
N ASP A 132 15.59 9.14 10.54
CA ASP A 132 15.28 10.57 10.67
C ASP A 132 14.76 10.96 12.06
N GLY A 133 14.55 9.97 12.93
CA GLY A 133 14.09 10.17 14.30
C GLY A 133 12.66 10.70 14.39
N GLN A 134 11.85 10.58 13.33
CA GLN A 134 10.44 10.94 13.31
C GLN A 134 9.58 9.73 12.97
N LEU A 135 8.29 9.78 13.32
CA LEU A 135 7.36 8.72 12.98
C LEU A 135 6.03 9.31 12.51
N TRP A 136 5.57 8.80 11.37
CA TRP A 136 4.19 8.96 10.89
C TRP A 136 3.50 7.61 10.96
N THR A 137 2.35 7.55 11.61
CA THR A 137 1.66 6.28 11.89
C THR A 137 0.60 5.98 10.85
N ALA A 138 0.31 4.69 10.66
CA ALA A 138 -0.96 4.29 10.08
C ALA A 138 -2.15 4.77 10.92
N VAL A 139 -3.34 4.77 10.33
CA VAL A 139 -4.58 5.05 11.02
C VAL A 139 -4.93 3.95 12.03
N VAL A 140 -5.61 4.37 13.09
CA VAL A 140 -6.36 3.52 14.02
C VAL A 140 -7.82 3.93 13.93
N ASP A 141 -8.71 2.94 13.85
CA ASP A 141 -10.13 3.21 13.67
C ASP A 141 -10.79 3.71 14.96
N GLY A 142 -11.74 4.62 14.80
CA GLY A 142 -12.50 5.22 15.90
C GLY A 142 -11.98 6.58 16.35
N ASP A 143 -12.65 7.10 17.38
CA ASP A 143 -12.41 8.45 17.93
C ASP A 143 -11.42 8.47 19.08
N THR A 144 -10.91 7.31 19.48
CA THR A 144 -9.98 7.13 20.58
C THR A 144 -8.87 6.18 20.16
N ALA A 145 -7.61 6.57 20.37
CA ALA A 145 -6.47 5.70 20.17
C ALA A 145 -5.60 5.65 21.42
N ILE A 146 -5.09 4.46 21.73
CA ILE A 146 -4.08 4.25 22.75
C ILE A 146 -2.74 4.16 22.05
N ILE A 147 -1.76 4.89 22.58
CA ILE A 147 -0.37 4.84 22.14
C ILE A 147 0.39 4.09 23.23
N GLU A 148 1.01 2.96 22.89
CA GLU A 148 1.81 2.16 23.81
C GLU A 148 3.23 1.98 23.28
N ALA A 149 4.23 2.42 24.04
CA ALA A 149 5.63 2.07 23.82
C ALA A 149 6.05 1.02 24.84
N ARG A 150 6.51 -0.15 24.38
CA ARG A 150 7.01 -1.23 25.24
C ARG A 150 8.52 -1.36 25.07
N VAL A 151 9.25 -1.39 26.18
CA VAL A 151 10.71 -1.46 26.22
C VAL A 151 11.20 -2.43 27.28
N PRO A 152 12.44 -2.95 27.19
CA PRO A 152 13.06 -3.74 28.26
C PRO A 152 13.11 -2.96 29.59
N ASP A 153 12.98 -3.65 30.72
CA ASP A 153 13.13 -3.01 32.04
C ASP A 153 14.53 -2.38 32.20
N GLY A 154 14.58 -1.24 32.87
CA GLY A 154 15.80 -0.43 33.04
C GLY A 154 16.19 0.42 31.83
N THR A 155 15.41 0.44 30.75
CA THR A 155 15.71 1.23 29.54
C THR A 155 14.78 2.41 29.28
N GLN A 156 13.85 2.72 30.20
CA GLN A 156 12.84 3.79 30.03
C GLN A 156 13.47 5.16 29.80
N ASP A 157 14.58 5.47 30.45
CA ASP A 157 15.28 6.75 30.33
C ASP A 157 15.89 6.98 28.94
N GLN A 158 15.94 5.94 28.10
CA GLN A 158 16.37 6.01 26.70
C GLN A 158 15.21 6.34 25.74
N VAL A 159 13.96 6.30 26.23
CA VAL A 159 12.78 6.62 25.43
C VAL A 159 12.62 8.12 25.31
N ALA A 160 12.56 8.61 24.07
CA ALA A 160 12.24 9.99 23.79
C ALA A 160 11.16 10.06 22.71
N LEU A 161 9.95 10.41 23.14
CA LEU A 161 8.78 10.56 22.31
C LEU A 161 8.31 12.01 22.41
N GLN A 162 8.16 12.67 21.26
CA GLN A 162 7.47 13.95 21.14
C GLN A 162 6.39 13.79 20.09
N LEU A 163 5.15 13.60 20.53
CA LEU A 163 4.00 13.75 19.66
C LEU A 163 3.87 15.23 19.32
N ALA A 164 3.75 15.56 18.05
CA ALA A 164 3.56 16.93 17.58
C ALA A 164 2.11 17.18 17.16
N GLU A 165 1.47 16.17 16.56
CA GLU A 165 0.19 16.30 15.90
C GLU A 165 -0.62 15.01 16.00
N ALA A 166 -1.92 15.17 16.19
CA ALA A 166 -2.91 14.14 15.97
C ALA A 166 -3.85 14.56 14.82
N ASN A 167 -4.06 13.65 13.88
CA ASN A 167 -4.86 13.86 12.70
C ASN A 167 -6.25 13.28 12.90
N HIS A 168 -7.27 14.14 12.85
CA HIS A 168 -8.68 13.75 12.95
C HIS A 168 -9.20 13.30 11.58
N GLY A 169 -9.36 12.00 11.39
CA GLY A 169 -9.93 11.42 10.17
C GLY A 169 -11.45 11.61 10.11
N TYR A 170 -11.95 12.13 8.98
CA TYR A 170 -13.38 12.41 8.79
C TYR A 170 -13.98 11.75 7.53
N ARG A 171 -13.16 11.10 6.69
CA ARG A 171 -13.58 10.30 5.52
C ARG A 171 -12.46 9.35 5.06
N GLY A 172 -12.73 8.56 4.01
CA GLY A 172 -11.75 7.82 3.22
C GLY A 172 -11.18 6.54 3.85
N PHE A 173 -11.52 6.29 5.11
CA PHE A 173 -11.29 5.06 5.85
C PHE A 173 -12.60 4.62 6.47
N ALA A 174 -12.79 3.33 6.71
CA ALA A 174 -14.07 2.87 7.21
C ALA A 174 -14.36 3.46 8.59
N LYS A 175 -15.64 3.76 8.83
CA LYS A 175 -16.08 4.13 10.16
C LYS A 175 -16.24 2.87 11.02
N ALA A 176 -15.46 2.77 12.11
CA ALA A 176 -15.60 1.72 13.10
C ALA A 176 -17.06 1.58 13.57
N GLY A 177 -17.58 0.35 13.55
CA GLY A 177 -18.90 0.03 14.09
C GLY A 177 -20.11 0.38 13.20
N THR A 178 -19.93 0.99 12.02
CA THR A 178 -21.05 1.24 11.09
C THR A 178 -21.00 0.40 9.82
N GLY A 179 -19.93 -0.38 9.60
CA GLY A 179 -19.75 -1.20 8.39
C GLY A 179 -19.52 -0.38 7.11
N SER A 180 -19.26 0.92 7.23
CA SER A 180 -19.14 1.85 6.10
C SER A 180 -17.70 1.92 5.57
N TYR A 181 -17.21 0.82 5.00
CA TYR A 181 -16.20 0.84 3.94
C TYR A 181 -16.95 0.77 2.59
N ASN A 182 -16.28 0.81 1.44
CA ASN A 182 -16.96 0.90 0.14
C ASN A 182 -17.53 2.30 -0.18
N SER A 183 -16.78 3.37 0.10
CA SER A 183 -17.19 4.76 -0.16
C SER A 183 -17.06 5.19 -1.63
N SER A 184 -16.44 4.35 -2.47
CA SER A 184 -16.33 4.60 -3.90
C SER A 184 -17.67 4.39 -4.62
N GLY A 185 -17.83 5.03 -5.78
CA GLY A 185 -19.07 4.97 -6.56
C GLY A 185 -19.47 3.55 -6.96
N SER A 186 -20.78 3.29 -7.09
CA SER A 186 -21.31 1.94 -7.36
C SER A 186 -20.93 1.31 -8.70
N CYS A 187 -20.33 2.08 -9.61
CA CYS A 187 -19.83 1.58 -10.89
C CYS A 187 -18.39 1.04 -10.80
N GLU A 188 -17.73 1.23 -9.66
CA GLU A 188 -16.39 0.71 -9.40
C GLU A 188 -16.41 -0.81 -9.22
N ILE A 189 -15.32 -1.46 -9.62
CA ILE A 189 -15.24 -2.93 -9.68
C ILE A 189 -14.11 -3.40 -8.78
N ASP A 190 -14.41 -4.24 -7.80
CA ASP A 190 -13.34 -4.83 -6.97
C ASP A 190 -12.35 -5.62 -7.83
N VAL A 191 -11.05 -5.51 -7.54
CA VAL A 191 -10.01 -6.22 -8.30
C VAL A 191 -10.18 -7.75 -8.29
N VAL A 192 -10.84 -8.30 -7.27
CA VAL A 192 -11.11 -9.74 -7.17
C VAL A 192 -12.24 -10.19 -8.12
N CYS A 193 -13.05 -9.28 -8.65
CA CYS A 193 -14.09 -9.59 -9.64
C CYS A 193 -13.50 -10.07 -10.98
N PRO A 194 -14.28 -10.71 -11.87
CA PRO A 194 -13.78 -11.24 -13.14
C PRO A 194 -12.98 -10.25 -13.99
N ALA A 195 -13.37 -8.97 -14.02
CA ALA A 195 -12.64 -7.93 -14.75
C ALA A 195 -11.23 -7.67 -14.19
N GLY A 196 -11.01 -7.88 -12.89
CA GLY A 196 -9.74 -7.65 -12.22
C GLY A 196 -8.83 -8.88 -12.12
N GLN A 197 -9.32 -10.08 -12.44
CA GLN A 197 -8.51 -11.31 -12.44
C GLN A 197 -7.18 -11.19 -13.20
N PRO A 198 -7.12 -10.54 -14.39
CA PRO A 198 -5.84 -10.33 -15.06
C PRO A 198 -4.87 -9.41 -14.30
N TYR A 199 -5.35 -8.56 -13.39
CA TYR A 199 -4.62 -7.47 -12.71
C TYR A 199 -4.17 -7.84 -11.29
N LEU A 200 -4.42 -9.05 -10.80
CA LEU A 200 -4.08 -9.43 -9.42
C LEU A 200 -2.57 -9.30 -9.13
N THR A 201 -1.71 -9.53 -10.12
CA THR A 201 -0.26 -9.28 -9.97
C THR A 201 0.06 -7.79 -9.83
N GLN A 202 -0.57 -6.93 -10.64
CA GLN A 202 -0.41 -5.47 -10.54
C GLN A 202 -0.99 -4.92 -9.23
N ALA A 203 -2.06 -5.51 -8.70
CA ALA A 203 -2.63 -5.13 -7.41
C ALA A 203 -1.64 -5.35 -6.25
N ARG A 204 -0.76 -6.35 -6.33
CA ARG A 204 0.33 -6.56 -5.35
C ARG A 204 1.44 -5.51 -5.42
N ALA A 205 1.49 -4.68 -6.46
CA ALA A 205 2.38 -3.53 -6.54
C ALA A 205 1.73 -2.26 -5.98
N LEU A 206 0.39 -2.20 -5.92
CA LEU A 206 -0.38 -1.04 -5.52
C LEU A 206 -0.36 -0.83 -4.00
N ALA A 207 -0.26 0.43 -3.59
CA ALA A 207 -0.67 0.86 -2.26
C ALA A 207 -1.60 2.07 -2.33
N ARG A 208 -2.51 2.11 -1.35
CA ARG A 208 -3.05 3.37 -0.85
C ARG A 208 -1.96 4.03 -0.02
N ILE A 209 -1.76 5.33 -0.19
CA ILE A 209 -0.78 6.09 0.60
C ILE A 209 -1.44 7.24 1.33
N THR A 210 -1.03 7.47 2.57
CA THR A 210 -1.31 8.72 3.28
C THR A 210 -0.06 9.58 3.33
N ILE A 211 -0.21 10.88 3.17
CA ILE A 211 0.87 11.87 3.09
C ILE A 211 0.58 12.96 4.11
N GLY A 212 1.55 13.27 4.96
CA GLY A 212 1.41 14.25 6.05
C GLY A 212 0.26 13.94 7.01
N GLY A 213 -0.13 12.66 7.13
CA GLY A 213 -1.23 12.21 7.98
C GLY A 213 -2.63 12.68 7.57
N ASN A 214 -2.78 13.43 6.49
CA ASN A 214 -4.05 14.07 6.13
C ASN A 214 -4.47 13.93 4.66
N THR A 215 -3.54 13.66 3.75
CA THR A 215 -3.80 13.56 2.31
C THR A 215 -3.71 12.11 1.87
N LEU A 216 -4.52 11.72 0.89
CA LEU A 216 -4.63 10.37 0.35
C LEU A 216 -4.40 10.34 -1.15
N CYS A 217 -3.55 9.42 -1.59
CA CYS A 217 -3.32 9.08 -3.00
C CYS A 217 -3.13 7.56 -3.16
N SER A 218 -2.90 7.14 -4.41
CA SER A 218 -2.47 5.80 -4.78
C SER A 218 -1.06 5.84 -5.38
N GLY A 219 -0.45 4.67 -5.56
CA GLY A 219 0.76 4.50 -6.36
C GLY A 219 1.24 3.06 -6.33
N GLN A 220 2.36 2.78 -6.98
CA GLN A 220 2.82 1.41 -7.15
C GLN A 220 4.33 1.25 -7.06
N LEU A 221 4.77 0.12 -6.52
CA LEU A 221 6.15 -0.30 -6.59
C LEU A 221 6.58 -0.55 -8.05
N VAL A 222 7.79 -0.13 -8.41
CA VAL A 222 8.33 -0.24 -9.77
C VAL A 222 9.68 -0.94 -9.79
N ASN A 223 9.87 -1.81 -10.77
CA ASN A 223 11.13 -2.49 -11.02
C ASN A 223 12.15 -1.55 -11.67
N ASN A 224 13.44 -1.88 -11.59
CA ASN A 224 14.53 -1.16 -12.26
C ASN A 224 15.45 -2.16 -12.99
N VAL A 225 16.29 -1.68 -13.90
CA VAL A 225 17.14 -2.51 -14.76
C VAL A 225 18.10 -3.41 -13.98
N ARG A 226 18.53 -3.00 -12.77
CA ARG A 226 19.37 -3.86 -11.91
C ARG A 226 18.60 -5.01 -11.28
N GLN A 227 17.27 -4.93 -11.25
CA GLN A 227 16.37 -5.88 -10.61
C GLN A 227 16.75 -6.17 -9.14
N ASP A 228 17.30 -5.16 -8.46
CA ASP A 228 17.93 -5.27 -7.14
C ASP A 228 16.95 -5.18 -5.96
N ASN A 229 15.65 -5.22 -6.25
CA ASN A 229 14.56 -5.06 -5.29
C ASN A 229 14.56 -3.72 -4.54
N THR A 230 15.21 -2.67 -5.07
CA THR A 230 15.06 -1.31 -4.55
C THR A 230 13.57 -0.94 -4.56
N PRO A 231 12.97 -0.55 -3.40
CA PRO A 231 11.53 -0.33 -3.28
C PRO A 231 11.16 1.07 -3.80
N PHE A 232 11.44 1.31 -5.07
CA PHE A 232 10.96 2.49 -5.77
C PHE A 232 9.44 2.44 -5.90
N PHE A 233 8.79 3.57 -5.65
CA PHE A 233 7.34 3.70 -5.68
C PHE A 233 6.96 4.93 -6.51
N LEU A 234 6.17 4.72 -7.55
CA LEU A 234 5.70 5.73 -8.48
C LEU A 234 4.31 6.22 -8.06
N THR A 235 4.14 7.53 -7.98
CA THR A 235 2.86 8.21 -7.75
C THR A 235 2.82 9.53 -8.53
N ALA A 236 1.80 10.36 -8.32
CA ALA A 236 1.64 11.62 -9.03
C ALA A 236 2.33 12.79 -8.29
N ASN A 237 2.83 13.77 -9.05
CA ASN A 237 3.47 14.96 -8.47
C ASN A 237 2.48 15.81 -7.68
N HIS A 238 1.27 15.98 -8.20
CA HIS A 238 0.22 16.75 -7.54
C HIS A 238 -0.23 16.15 -6.20
N CYS A 239 0.13 14.90 -5.87
CA CYS A 239 -0.04 14.33 -4.53
C CYS A 239 0.76 15.09 -3.46
N GLY A 240 1.69 15.97 -3.85
CA GLY A 240 2.34 16.91 -2.95
C GLY A 240 3.51 16.32 -2.17
N ILE A 241 4.06 15.18 -2.63
CA ILE A 241 5.24 14.57 -2.01
C ILE A 241 6.51 15.24 -2.54
N THR A 242 7.30 15.80 -1.63
CA THR A 242 8.55 16.49 -1.87
C THR A 242 9.66 15.92 -0.99
N SER A 243 10.89 16.40 -1.18
CA SER A 243 12.00 16.05 -0.30
C SER A 243 11.78 16.42 1.17
N SER A 244 10.94 17.42 1.47
CA SER A 244 10.69 17.87 2.84
C SER A 244 9.65 17.04 3.60
N ASN A 245 8.77 16.31 2.90
CA ASN A 245 7.68 15.57 3.53
C ASN A 245 7.61 14.08 3.14
N ALA A 246 8.53 13.56 2.32
CA ALA A 246 8.50 12.15 1.92
C ALA A 246 8.55 11.16 3.10
N SER A 247 9.17 11.52 4.22
CA SER A 247 9.14 10.69 5.44
C SER A 247 7.75 10.54 6.04
N SER A 248 6.79 11.39 5.65
CA SER A 248 5.39 11.31 6.09
C SER A 248 4.52 10.30 5.37
N VAL A 249 5.07 9.66 4.33
CA VAL A 249 4.32 8.66 3.56
C VAL A 249 4.11 7.41 4.40
N VAL A 250 2.86 6.97 4.53
CA VAL A 250 2.50 5.66 5.07
C VAL A 250 1.78 4.87 3.98
N PHE A 251 2.27 3.66 3.71
CA PHE A 251 1.76 2.74 2.70
C PHE A 251 0.77 1.77 3.33
N TYR A 252 -0.33 1.50 2.64
CA TYR A 252 -1.34 0.51 2.98
C TYR A 252 -1.42 -0.51 1.83
N TRP A 253 -0.79 -1.65 2.04
CA TRP A 253 -0.68 -2.73 1.08
C TRP A 253 -1.83 -3.71 1.20
N ASN A 254 -2.14 -4.38 0.09
CA ASN A 254 -3.11 -5.47 0.02
C ASN A 254 -4.49 -5.13 0.62
N TYR A 255 -4.87 -3.85 0.60
CA TYR A 255 -6.18 -3.39 1.03
C TYR A 255 -7.22 -3.71 -0.07
N GLN A 256 -7.77 -4.91 -0.05
CA GLN A 256 -8.67 -5.41 -1.08
C GLN A 256 -9.68 -6.43 -0.56
N ASN A 257 -10.87 -6.47 -1.15
CA ASN A 257 -11.88 -7.47 -0.83
C ASN A 257 -11.39 -8.90 -1.20
N SER A 258 -11.74 -9.87 -0.36
CA SER A 258 -11.46 -11.30 -0.63
C SER A 258 -12.48 -11.95 -1.56
N VAL A 259 -13.64 -11.33 -1.75
CA VAL A 259 -14.75 -11.80 -2.59
C VAL A 259 -15.31 -10.61 -3.37
N CYS A 260 -15.72 -10.83 -4.63
CA CYS A 260 -16.27 -9.79 -5.49
C CYS A 260 -17.55 -9.17 -4.89
N GLY A 261 -17.57 -7.84 -4.76
CA GLY A 261 -18.65 -7.10 -4.11
C GLY A 261 -18.50 -7.00 -2.59
N GLY A 262 -17.44 -7.60 -2.02
CA GLY A 262 -17.21 -7.67 -0.59
C GLY A 262 -18.18 -8.60 0.14
N ASN A 263 -17.99 -8.71 1.45
CA ASN A 263 -18.85 -9.49 2.35
C ASN A 263 -19.47 -8.63 3.46
N GLY A 264 -19.40 -7.29 3.34
CA GLY A 264 -19.85 -6.34 4.35
C GLY A 264 -18.87 -6.17 5.53
N THR A 265 -17.67 -6.74 5.47
CA THR A 265 -16.58 -6.50 6.44
C THR A 265 -15.37 -5.88 5.75
N GLU A 266 -14.83 -4.80 6.33
CA GLU A 266 -13.62 -4.17 5.81
C GLU A 266 -12.45 -5.17 5.81
N PRO A 267 -11.73 -5.31 4.70
CA PRO A 267 -10.58 -6.22 4.64
C PRO A 267 -9.40 -5.67 5.43
N SER A 268 -8.62 -6.58 6.02
CA SER A 268 -7.34 -6.24 6.62
C SER A 268 -6.36 -5.67 5.59
N TYR A 269 -5.42 -4.86 6.06
CA TYR A 269 -4.33 -4.31 5.26
C TYR A 269 -3.02 -4.36 6.04
N GLN A 270 -1.90 -4.31 5.32
CA GLN A 270 -0.56 -4.25 5.92
C GLN A 270 0.02 -2.87 5.73
N THR A 271 0.80 -2.38 6.70
CA THR A 271 1.30 -1.01 6.65
C THR A 271 2.81 -0.93 6.73
N GLN A 272 3.34 0.16 6.18
CA GLN A 272 4.75 0.53 6.26
C GLN A 272 4.87 2.04 6.29
N SER A 273 5.75 2.58 7.12
CA SER A 273 5.93 4.03 7.27
C SER A 273 7.29 4.51 6.76
N GLY A 274 7.30 5.71 6.21
CA GLY A 274 8.50 6.43 5.82
C GLY A 274 8.95 6.17 4.38
N SER A 275 9.39 7.24 3.72
CA SER A 275 10.02 7.18 2.42
C SER A 275 11.02 8.32 2.24
N THR A 276 11.84 8.23 1.19
CA THR A 276 12.68 9.34 0.72
C THR A 276 12.25 9.74 -0.68
N TRP A 277 12.16 11.03 -0.94
CA TRP A 277 11.93 11.55 -2.29
C TRP A 277 13.14 11.26 -3.18
N VAL A 278 12.89 10.80 -4.41
CA VAL A 278 13.93 10.41 -5.37
C VAL A 278 13.95 11.35 -6.56
N ALA A 279 12.79 11.51 -7.21
CA ALA A 279 12.65 12.34 -8.39
C ALA A 279 11.20 12.80 -8.56
N GLY A 280 10.98 13.86 -9.33
CA GLY A 280 9.64 14.27 -9.72
C GLY A 280 9.66 15.37 -10.77
N ASP A 281 8.56 15.51 -11.48
CA ASP A 281 8.40 16.52 -12.52
C ASP A 281 6.93 16.94 -12.64
N THR A 282 6.71 18.23 -12.81
CA THR A 282 5.36 18.81 -12.93
C THR A 282 4.79 18.63 -14.33
N THR A 283 5.62 18.57 -15.38
CA THR A 283 5.18 18.49 -16.79
C THR A 283 4.74 17.10 -17.21
N SER A 284 5.11 16.07 -16.45
CA SER A 284 4.67 14.69 -16.59
C SER A 284 3.96 14.21 -15.33
N ASP A 285 3.78 15.09 -14.35
CA ASP A 285 3.08 14.87 -13.07
C ASP A 285 3.50 13.60 -12.34
N PHE A 286 4.78 13.23 -12.39
CA PHE A 286 5.26 12.06 -11.66
C PHE A 286 6.02 12.47 -10.39
N THR A 287 5.92 11.62 -9.38
CA THR A 287 6.87 11.59 -8.27
C THR A 287 7.31 10.16 -8.06
N LEU A 288 8.62 9.97 -7.98
CA LEU A 288 9.27 8.74 -7.57
C LEU A 288 9.79 8.91 -6.14
N ILE A 289 9.37 8.01 -5.25
CA ILE A 289 9.90 7.88 -3.89
C ILE A 289 10.52 6.51 -3.70
N LYS A 290 11.29 6.34 -2.63
CA LYS A 290 11.83 5.05 -2.20
C LYS A 290 11.35 4.79 -0.77
N ALA A 291 10.67 3.66 -0.54
CA ALA A 291 10.25 3.29 0.81
C ALA A 291 11.48 3.20 1.75
N ALA A 292 11.32 3.64 3.00
CA ALA A 292 12.43 3.72 3.95
C ALA A 292 13.04 2.34 4.28
N GLN A 293 12.22 1.29 4.19
CA GLN A 293 12.63 -0.09 4.38
C GLN A 293 12.15 -0.95 3.21
N LYS A 294 12.82 -2.07 2.96
CA LYS A 294 12.28 -3.09 2.07
C LYS A 294 10.94 -3.60 2.67
N PRO A 295 9.85 -3.68 1.89
CA PRO A 295 8.61 -4.26 2.39
C PRO A 295 8.82 -5.69 2.91
N ASP A 296 8.08 -6.07 3.94
CA ASP A 296 8.16 -7.41 4.51
C ASP A 296 7.80 -8.47 3.46
N ALA A 297 8.56 -9.57 3.43
CA ALA A 297 8.36 -10.62 2.45
C ALA A 297 6.96 -11.27 2.55
N SER A 298 6.38 -11.29 3.76
CA SER A 298 5.02 -11.79 4.01
C SER A 298 3.92 -10.97 3.34
N PHE A 299 4.21 -9.72 2.96
CA PHE A 299 3.27 -8.90 2.20
C PHE A 299 3.14 -9.39 0.74
N ASN A 300 4.07 -10.24 0.28
CA ASN A 300 4.06 -10.85 -1.05
C ASN A 300 3.91 -9.82 -2.19
N LEU A 301 4.62 -8.70 -2.10
CA LEU A 301 4.47 -7.60 -3.05
C LEU A 301 5.13 -7.87 -4.41
N TYR A 302 4.75 -7.08 -5.40
CA TYR A 302 5.26 -7.12 -6.77
C TYR A 302 5.92 -5.79 -7.13
N LEU A 303 7.04 -5.84 -7.87
CA LEU A 303 7.66 -4.67 -8.48
C LEU A 303 7.18 -4.60 -9.92
N ALA A 304 6.31 -3.64 -10.24
CA ALA A 304 5.70 -3.53 -11.55
C ALA A 304 6.74 -3.21 -12.65
N GLY A 305 6.56 -3.82 -13.81
CA GLY A 305 7.32 -3.48 -15.01
C GLY A 305 6.82 -2.19 -15.64
N TRP A 306 7.62 -1.62 -16.53
CA TRP A 306 7.35 -0.33 -17.16
C TRP A 306 7.76 -0.32 -18.63
N ASN A 307 7.15 0.58 -19.39
CA ASN A 307 7.43 0.85 -20.79
C ASN A 307 7.53 2.36 -21.00
N ALA A 308 8.76 2.83 -21.23
CA ALA A 308 9.11 4.21 -21.53
C ALA A 308 9.17 4.52 -23.04
N GLY A 309 8.76 3.57 -23.89
CA GLY A 309 8.62 3.78 -25.33
C GLY A 309 7.44 4.70 -25.69
N ASN A 310 7.39 5.12 -26.96
CA ASN A 310 6.38 6.04 -27.47
C ASN A 310 5.13 5.35 -28.04
N SER A 311 5.05 4.03 -27.93
CA SER A 311 3.93 3.24 -28.48
C SER A 311 2.63 3.57 -27.74
N VAL A 312 1.58 3.86 -28.51
CA VAL A 312 0.25 4.14 -27.96
C VAL A 312 -0.32 2.86 -27.32
N PRO A 313 -0.70 2.86 -26.03
CA PRO A 313 -1.40 1.74 -25.40
C PRO A 313 -2.72 1.45 -26.13
N GLN A 314 -2.92 0.19 -26.54
CA GLN A 314 -4.09 -0.18 -27.36
C GLN A 314 -5.28 -0.62 -26.49
N SER A 315 -4.98 -1.23 -25.34
CA SER A 315 -5.93 -1.69 -24.34
C SER A 315 -5.18 -1.93 -23.04
N GLY A 316 -5.91 -2.13 -21.96
CA GLY A 316 -5.33 -2.40 -20.65
C GLY A 316 -6.28 -2.01 -19.54
N GLY A 317 -5.71 -1.54 -18.43
CA GLY A 317 -6.49 -1.15 -17.27
C GLY A 317 -5.63 -0.56 -16.18
N ILE A 318 -6.29 -0.28 -15.08
CA ILE A 318 -5.70 0.35 -13.90
C ILE A 318 -6.10 -0.43 -12.66
N VAL A 319 -5.27 -0.35 -11.62
CA VAL A 319 -5.64 -0.76 -10.26
C VAL A 319 -5.40 0.42 -9.32
N HIS A 320 -6.37 0.75 -8.47
CA HIS A 320 -6.39 2.03 -7.75
C HIS A 320 -7.25 1.96 -6.47
N HIS A 321 -7.15 3.01 -5.65
CA HIS A 321 -7.96 3.21 -4.45
C HIS A 321 -8.87 4.46 -4.58
N PRO A 322 -10.01 4.34 -5.28
CA PRO A 322 -10.96 5.45 -5.43
C PRO A 322 -11.58 5.80 -4.08
N GLN A 323 -11.64 7.08 -3.73
CA GLN A 323 -12.04 7.60 -2.40
C GLN A 323 -11.24 7.04 -1.22
N GLY A 324 -10.09 6.42 -1.45
CA GLY A 324 -9.35 5.69 -0.43
C GLY A 324 -9.90 4.30 -0.11
N ASP A 325 -10.81 3.79 -0.93
CA ASP A 325 -11.50 2.52 -0.76
C ASP A 325 -10.63 1.30 -1.11
N VAL A 326 -11.17 0.10 -0.93
CA VAL A 326 -10.52 -1.17 -1.31
C VAL A 326 -10.07 -1.16 -2.78
N THR A 327 -9.07 -1.97 -3.11
CA THR A 327 -8.49 -2.02 -4.45
C THR A 327 -9.56 -2.30 -5.52
N LYS A 328 -9.73 -1.35 -6.45
CA LYS A 328 -10.62 -1.45 -7.60
C LYS A 328 -9.84 -1.58 -8.90
N VAL A 329 -10.55 -1.93 -9.97
CA VAL A 329 -10.03 -2.03 -11.34
C VAL A 329 -10.95 -1.28 -12.32
N ALA A 330 -10.35 -0.59 -13.28
CA ALA A 330 -11.04 -0.09 -14.48
C ALA A 330 -10.32 -0.57 -15.74
N ILE A 331 -11.09 -0.82 -16.80
CA ILE A 331 -10.63 -1.48 -18.04
C ILE A 331 -10.88 -0.56 -19.23
N TYR A 332 -9.87 -0.38 -20.08
CA TYR A 332 -10.03 0.27 -21.38
C TYR A 332 -9.69 -0.72 -22.50
N ASN A 333 -10.49 -0.70 -23.56
CA ASN A 333 -10.34 -1.57 -24.73
C ASN A 333 -10.26 -0.77 -26.04
N THR A 334 -10.09 0.54 -25.94
CA THR A 334 -9.86 1.46 -27.05
C THR A 334 -8.47 2.09 -26.89
N PRO A 335 -7.77 2.40 -27.98
CA PRO A 335 -6.45 3.02 -27.89
C PRO A 335 -6.50 4.34 -27.12
N ALA A 336 -5.48 4.57 -26.30
CA ALA A 336 -5.29 5.88 -25.67
C ALA A 336 -4.97 6.94 -26.73
N SER A 337 -5.21 8.21 -26.43
CA SER A 337 -4.69 9.34 -27.22
C SER A 337 -3.58 10.04 -26.46
N SER A 338 -2.52 10.48 -27.15
CA SER A 338 -1.50 11.35 -26.55
C SER A 338 -1.85 12.81 -26.71
N GLN A 339 -1.61 13.60 -25.68
CA GLN A 339 -1.67 15.06 -25.74
C GLN A 339 -0.52 15.65 -24.94
N ASP A 340 0.26 16.54 -25.55
CA ASP A 340 1.24 17.35 -24.83
C ASP A 340 0.59 18.65 -24.33
N GLY A 341 0.99 19.07 -23.14
CA GLY A 341 0.49 20.30 -22.52
C GLY A 341 -1.00 20.32 -22.19
N ALA A 342 -1.59 19.19 -21.79
CA ALA A 342 -2.97 19.14 -21.31
C ALA A 342 -3.12 19.98 -20.02
N GLN A 343 -4.12 20.86 -19.99
CA GLN A 343 -4.42 21.69 -18.82
C GLN A 343 -5.32 20.93 -17.84
N LEU A 344 -4.83 20.76 -16.62
CA LEU A 344 -5.51 20.12 -15.50
C LEU A 344 -5.77 21.13 -14.39
N CYS A 345 -6.84 20.94 -13.61
CA CYS A 345 -7.13 21.76 -12.45
C CYS A 345 -7.19 20.93 -11.17
N ASP A 346 -6.28 21.20 -10.23
CA ASP A 346 -6.36 20.69 -8.87
C ASP A 346 -7.31 21.57 -8.07
N GLY A 347 -8.51 21.08 -7.75
CA GLY A 347 -9.55 21.86 -7.07
C GLY A 347 -10.57 22.49 -8.01
N GLN A 348 -10.87 21.82 -9.12
CA GLN A 348 -11.99 22.16 -9.99
C GLN A 348 -13.31 22.12 -9.20
N VAL A 349 -14.13 23.16 -9.34
CA VAL A 349 -15.47 23.20 -8.74
C VAL A 349 -16.51 22.89 -9.81
N SER A 350 -17.18 21.74 -9.66
CA SER A 350 -18.09 21.17 -10.67
C SER A 350 -19.27 22.06 -11.05
N LEU A 351 -19.71 22.98 -10.16
CA LEU A 351 -20.87 23.84 -10.42
C LEU A 351 -20.57 25.00 -11.40
N ALA A 352 -19.31 25.33 -11.66
CA ALA A 352 -18.96 26.52 -12.44
C ALA A 352 -17.98 26.25 -13.60
N ASN A 353 -17.43 25.03 -13.73
CA ASN A 353 -16.28 24.77 -14.62
C ASN A 353 -15.12 25.78 -14.41
N VAL A 354 -15.00 26.31 -13.19
CA VAL A 354 -13.95 27.26 -12.81
C VAL A 354 -12.88 26.51 -12.04
N CYS A 355 -11.62 26.72 -12.44
CA CYS A 355 -10.48 26.29 -11.65
C CYS A 355 -10.25 27.27 -10.51
N LEU A 356 -10.55 26.87 -9.27
CA LEU A 356 -10.30 27.69 -8.07
C LEU A 356 -9.03 27.29 -7.31
N GLY A 357 -8.28 26.32 -7.84
CA GLY A 357 -6.98 25.90 -7.30
C GLY A 357 -5.89 26.01 -8.36
N THR A 358 -4.97 25.06 -8.38
CA THR A 358 -3.78 25.13 -9.23
C THR A 358 -4.05 24.55 -10.61
N THR A 359 -3.76 25.31 -11.66
CA THR A 359 -3.71 24.77 -13.02
C THR A 359 -2.34 24.16 -13.30
N ARG A 360 -2.32 22.92 -13.78
CA ARG A 360 -1.11 22.19 -14.19
C ARG A 360 -1.14 21.92 -15.69
N THR A 361 0.04 21.82 -16.30
CA THR A 361 0.21 21.50 -17.72
C THR A 361 1.01 20.23 -17.84
N VAL A 362 0.38 19.16 -18.35
CA VAL A 362 0.93 17.80 -18.29
C VAL A 362 0.92 17.12 -19.66
N ASN A 363 1.98 16.39 -19.98
CA ASN A 363 2.08 15.52 -21.14
C ASN A 363 1.46 14.16 -20.83
N VAL A 364 0.31 13.86 -21.46
CA VAL A 364 -0.59 12.81 -21.00
C VAL A 364 -0.96 11.77 -22.06
N TRP A 365 -1.30 10.59 -21.58
CA TRP A 365 -2.24 9.69 -22.23
C TRP A 365 -3.65 10.06 -21.76
N GLN A 366 -4.61 10.06 -22.67
CA GLN A 366 -6.03 10.19 -22.37
C GLN A 366 -6.71 8.85 -22.66
N VAL A 367 -7.49 8.37 -21.69
CA VAL A 367 -8.07 7.02 -21.70
C VAL A 367 -9.56 7.12 -21.37
N LYS A 368 -10.37 6.36 -22.11
CA LYS A 368 -11.79 6.14 -21.81
C LYS A 368 -12.00 4.70 -21.39
N TYR A 369 -12.62 4.48 -20.23
CA TYR A 369 -12.90 3.13 -19.77
C TYR A 369 -14.13 2.54 -20.43
N SER A 370 -14.06 1.24 -20.63
CA SER A 370 -15.17 0.36 -20.98
C SER A 370 -15.89 -0.21 -19.76
N GLN A 371 -15.20 -0.30 -18.61
CA GLN A 371 -15.71 -0.80 -17.32
C GLN A 371 -14.94 -0.13 -16.18
N GLY A 372 -15.61 0.21 -15.07
CA GLY A 372 -15.02 0.98 -13.97
C GLY A 372 -14.69 2.43 -14.38
N ILE A 373 -14.21 3.22 -13.42
CA ILE A 373 -13.75 4.61 -13.61
C ILE A 373 -12.61 4.92 -12.63
N THR A 374 -12.22 6.18 -12.45
CA THR A 374 -11.46 6.60 -11.26
C THR A 374 -12.20 7.69 -10.48
N GLU A 375 -11.88 7.79 -9.20
CA GLU A 375 -12.36 8.86 -8.32
C GLU A 375 -11.19 9.48 -7.54
N PRO A 376 -11.36 10.67 -6.92
CA PRO A 376 -10.38 11.25 -6.00
C PRO A 376 -9.76 10.22 -5.06
N GLY A 377 -8.44 10.25 -4.87
CA GLY A 377 -7.67 9.21 -4.17
C GLY A 377 -7.01 8.17 -5.09
N SER A 378 -7.53 8.01 -6.32
CA SER A 378 -6.90 7.19 -7.36
C SER A 378 -5.62 7.81 -7.94
N SER A 379 -5.39 9.11 -7.70
CA SER A 379 -4.23 9.87 -8.16
C SER A 379 -2.93 9.11 -7.92
N GLY A 380 -2.08 9.02 -8.96
CA GLY A 380 -0.81 8.29 -8.91
C GLY A 380 -0.88 6.81 -9.27
N SER A 381 -2.07 6.22 -9.39
CA SER A 381 -2.22 4.83 -9.88
C SER A 381 -1.72 4.66 -11.32
N ALA A 382 -1.09 3.51 -11.60
CA ALA A 382 -0.54 3.21 -12.92
C ALA A 382 -1.61 2.94 -13.98
N LEU A 383 -1.40 3.50 -15.17
CA LEU A 383 -1.96 2.99 -16.42
C LEU A 383 -1.11 1.83 -16.90
N TYR A 384 -1.72 0.64 -17.01
CA TYR A 384 -1.08 -0.52 -17.60
C TYR A 384 -1.49 -0.69 -19.07
N ASP A 385 -0.52 -0.99 -19.93
CA ASP A 385 -0.75 -1.37 -21.33
C ASP A 385 -1.22 -2.82 -21.49
N GLN A 386 -1.40 -3.26 -22.73
CA GLN A 386 -1.83 -4.62 -23.06
C GLN A 386 -0.83 -5.70 -22.59
N ASN A 387 0.42 -5.32 -22.32
CA ASN A 387 1.48 -6.18 -21.80
C ASN A 387 1.64 -6.09 -20.28
N ARG A 388 0.72 -5.38 -19.60
CA ARG A 388 0.73 -5.15 -18.13
C ARG A 388 1.92 -4.33 -17.65
N LEU A 389 2.46 -3.47 -18.51
CA LEU A 389 3.56 -2.57 -18.17
C LEU A 389 3.03 -1.16 -17.93
N ILE A 390 3.62 -0.48 -16.95
CA ILE A 390 3.30 0.91 -16.65
C ILE A 390 3.70 1.79 -17.84
N VAL A 391 2.75 2.55 -18.34
CA VAL A 391 2.91 3.54 -19.43
C VAL A 391 2.53 4.96 -19.01
N GLY A 392 2.03 5.12 -17.79
CA GLY A 392 1.80 6.41 -17.14
C GLY A 392 1.20 6.26 -15.75
N GLN A 393 0.99 7.37 -15.06
CA GLN A 393 0.34 7.43 -13.75
C GLN A 393 -0.79 8.47 -13.71
N LEU A 394 -1.88 8.19 -12.99
CA LEU A 394 -3.09 8.99 -13.02
C LEU A 394 -2.81 10.42 -12.53
N SER A 395 -3.08 11.38 -13.40
CA SER A 395 -2.88 12.80 -13.14
C SER A 395 -4.18 13.54 -12.82
N GLY A 396 -5.30 13.01 -13.29
CA GLY A 396 -6.64 13.55 -13.09
C GLY A 396 -7.57 13.09 -14.21
N GLY A 397 -8.73 13.73 -14.32
CA GLY A 397 -9.71 13.34 -15.33
C GLY A 397 -11.10 13.85 -15.02
N SER A 398 -12.01 13.52 -15.92
CA SER A 398 -13.44 13.87 -15.78
C SER A 398 -14.30 12.62 -15.60
N SER A 399 -13.71 11.42 -15.50
CA SER A 399 -14.47 10.21 -15.25
C SER A 399 -15.15 10.27 -13.88
N ALA A 400 -16.37 9.74 -13.82
CA ALA A 400 -17.15 9.63 -12.60
C ALA A 400 -18.22 8.56 -12.79
N CYS A 401 -18.70 7.97 -11.69
CA CYS A 401 -19.89 7.14 -11.76
C CYS A 401 -21.15 7.96 -12.10
N SER A 402 -21.98 7.39 -12.96
CA SER A 402 -23.33 7.83 -13.30
C SER A 402 -24.26 6.63 -13.08
N GLY A 403 -24.67 6.43 -11.82
CA GLY A 403 -25.33 5.20 -11.37
C GLY A 403 -24.33 4.03 -11.36
N SER A 404 -24.72 2.90 -11.96
CA SER A 404 -23.89 1.69 -12.03
C SER A 404 -22.93 1.67 -13.23
N ASN A 405 -22.84 2.76 -14.00
CA ASN A 405 -21.95 2.89 -15.15
C ASN A 405 -21.05 4.12 -14.99
N GLY A 406 -19.94 4.17 -15.73
CA GLY A 406 -19.16 5.40 -15.88
C GLY A 406 -19.91 6.44 -16.73
N ASN A 407 -19.60 7.72 -16.53
CA ASN A 407 -20.13 8.84 -17.31
C ASN A 407 -19.53 8.95 -18.75
N GLY A 408 -18.69 8.01 -19.16
CA GLY A 408 -18.04 7.96 -20.47
C GLY A 408 -16.99 9.05 -20.71
N GLN A 409 -16.65 9.83 -19.68
CA GLN A 409 -15.62 10.86 -19.77
C GLN A 409 -14.22 10.25 -19.55
N PRO A 410 -13.19 10.85 -20.16
CA PRO A 410 -11.85 10.32 -20.08
C PRO A 410 -11.14 10.71 -18.78
N ASP A 411 -10.17 9.90 -18.41
CA ASP A 411 -9.09 10.26 -17.50
C ASP A 411 -7.79 10.50 -18.24
N ILE A 412 -6.85 11.15 -17.56
CA ILE A 412 -5.55 11.47 -18.11
C ILE A 412 -4.40 11.06 -17.19
N TYR A 413 -3.35 10.56 -17.82
CA TYR A 413 -2.21 9.90 -17.18
C TYR A 413 -0.93 10.56 -17.64
N GLY A 414 -0.10 11.06 -16.73
CA GLY A 414 1.22 11.55 -17.06
C GLY A 414 2.03 10.44 -17.72
N ARG A 415 2.56 10.66 -18.94
CA ARG A 415 3.15 9.58 -19.73
C ARG A 415 4.52 9.18 -19.19
N THR A 416 4.78 7.88 -19.08
CA THR A 416 6.09 7.35 -18.67
C THR A 416 7.20 7.77 -19.62
N ASN A 417 6.95 7.84 -20.93
CA ASN A 417 7.96 8.31 -21.90
C ASN A 417 8.31 9.80 -21.70
N ALA A 418 7.33 10.65 -21.35
CA ALA A 418 7.58 12.04 -21.00
C ALA A 418 8.38 12.16 -19.70
N ALA A 419 7.98 11.40 -18.67
CA ALA A 419 8.70 11.32 -17.39
C ALA A 419 10.12 10.72 -17.51
N TRP A 420 10.37 9.88 -18.52
CA TRP A 420 11.66 9.20 -18.72
C TRP A 420 12.81 10.18 -18.88
N THR A 421 12.58 11.29 -19.57
CA THR A 421 13.57 12.34 -19.84
C THR A 421 13.00 13.75 -19.61
N ALA A 422 12.12 13.91 -18.61
CA ALA A 422 11.40 15.17 -18.38
C ALA A 422 12.35 16.35 -18.09
N GLY A 423 13.40 16.12 -17.31
CA GLY A 423 14.45 17.11 -17.03
C GLY A 423 15.87 16.53 -17.15
N PRO A 424 16.89 17.38 -17.32
CA PRO A 424 18.28 16.94 -17.45
C PRO A 424 18.88 16.41 -16.13
N ALA A 425 18.32 16.81 -14.98
CA ALA A 425 18.78 16.37 -13.66
C ALA A 425 18.25 14.97 -13.32
N ALA A 426 19.02 14.20 -12.54
CA ALA A 426 18.65 12.84 -12.13
C ALA A 426 17.36 12.80 -11.28
N ASN A 427 17.09 13.89 -10.56
CA ASN A 427 15.89 14.05 -9.73
C ASN A 427 14.70 14.64 -10.48
N ALA A 428 14.80 14.84 -11.80
CA ALA A 428 13.74 15.36 -12.66
C ALA A 428 13.37 14.36 -13.78
N GLN A 429 13.76 13.09 -13.65
CA GLN A 429 13.49 12.07 -14.67
C GLN A 429 13.45 10.66 -14.07
N LEU A 430 12.71 9.74 -14.70
CA LEU A 430 12.68 8.33 -14.32
C LEU A 430 13.94 7.58 -14.76
N LYS A 431 14.51 7.91 -15.92
CA LYS A 431 15.65 7.18 -16.52
C LYS A 431 16.81 7.00 -15.55
N ALA A 432 17.24 8.07 -14.88
CA ALA A 432 18.38 8.06 -13.97
C ALA A 432 18.22 7.10 -12.78
N ASN A 433 16.98 6.70 -12.46
CA ASN A 433 16.66 5.85 -11.31
C ASN A 433 16.24 4.43 -11.74
N LEU A 434 15.53 4.30 -12.86
CA LEU A 434 15.02 3.01 -13.34
C LEU A 434 15.98 2.32 -14.33
N ASP A 435 16.83 3.07 -15.03
CA ASP A 435 17.97 2.57 -15.82
C ASP A 435 19.26 3.32 -15.41
N PRO A 436 19.71 3.18 -14.15
CA PRO A 436 20.84 3.93 -13.61
C PRO A 436 22.18 3.57 -14.29
N ASP A 437 22.25 2.41 -14.95
CA ASP A 437 23.44 1.94 -15.68
C ASP A 437 23.42 2.36 -17.17
N ASN A 438 22.41 3.14 -17.58
CA ASN A 438 22.24 3.66 -18.93
C ASN A 438 22.35 2.57 -20.00
N THR A 439 21.68 1.44 -19.77
CA THR A 439 21.65 0.28 -20.67
C THR A 439 20.90 0.55 -21.97
N GLY A 440 20.06 1.59 -21.99
CA GLY A 440 19.19 1.90 -23.13
C GLY A 440 17.89 1.10 -23.12
N THR A 441 17.59 0.40 -22.01
CA THR A 441 16.35 -0.35 -21.82
C THR A 441 15.18 0.62 -21.76
N LEU A 442 14.23 0.50 -22.69
CA LEU A 442 12.98 1.27 -22.69
C LEU A 442 11.78 0.46 -22.21
N GLN A 443 11.94 -0.84 -21.99
CA GLN A 443 10.87 -1.71 -21.53
C GLN A 443 11.44 -2.79 -20.63
N LEU A 444 10.85 -2.98 -19.45
CA LEU A 444 11.27 -3.98 -18.48
C LEU A 444 10.05 -4.66 -17.85
N GLY A 445 10.08 -6.00 -17.79
CA GLY A 445 9.08 -6.77 -17.07
C GLY A 445 9.13 -6.55 -15.56
N GLY A 446 8.01 -6.78 -14.89
CA GLY A 446 7.99 -6.75 -13.43
C GLY A 446 8.53 -8.06 -12.82
N LYS A 447 8.65 -8.08 -11.50
CA LYS A 447 9.13 -9.24 -10.74
C LYS A 447 8.51 -9.29 -9.35
N ASP A 448 8.44 -10.47 -8.76
CA ASP A 448 8.09 -10.60 -7.34
C ASP A 448 9.17 -9.96 -6.46
N ALA A 449 8.77 -9.14 -5.47
CA ALA A 449 9.69 -8.42 -4.59
C ALA A 449 10.55 -9.35 -3.69
N ASN A 450 10.10 -10.60 -3.56
CA ASN A 450 10.80 -11.67 -2.84
C ASN A 450 11.80 -12.44 -3.71
N SER A 451 11.79 -12.23 -5.03
CA SER A 451 12.70 -12.93 -5.93
C SER A 451 14.10 -12.28 -5.93
N ASN A 452 15.10 -13.07 -5.57
CA ASN A 452 16.52 -12.68 -5.65
C ASN A 452 17.11 -13.05 -7.02
N THR A 453 16.41 -12.72 -8.11
CA THR A 453 17.01 -12.78 -9.44
C THR A 453 17.96 -11.59 -9.59
N THR A 454 19.26 -11.82 -9.36
CA THR A 454 20.31 -10.92 -9.84
C THR A 454 20.39 -11.03 -11.36
N ALA A 455 20.34 -9.91 -12.08
CA ALA A 455 20.47 -9.92 -13.54
C ALA A 455 21.80 -10.59 -13.97
N PRO A 456 21.85 -11.34 -15.08
CA PRO A 456 23.11 -11.72 -15.70
C PRO A 456 23.79 -10.46 -16.23
N SER A 457 25.12 -10.39 -16.08
CA SER A 457 25.96 -9.36 -16.70
C SER A 457 25.65 -9.22 -18.19
N SER A 458 25.51 -7.97 -18.65
CA SER A 458 25.28 -7.63 -20.05
C SER A 458 26.36 -8.19 -20.98
N THR A 459 25.95 -9.01 -21.94
CA THR A 459 26.67 -9.16 -23.20
C THR A 459 25.72 -8.79 -24.34
N SER A 460 26.12 -7.75 -25.07
CA SER A 460 25.51 -7.27 -26.30
C SER A 460 25.27 -8.41 -27.30
N GLY A 461 24.04 -8.55 -27.78
CA GLY A 461 23.68 -9.49 -28.84
C GLY A 461 22.29 -9.21 -29.39
N ASN A 462 22.26 -8.67 -30.60
CA ASN A 462 21.09 -8.26 -31.35
C ASN A 462 20.16 -9.45 -31.72
N SER A 463 18.85 -9.15 -31.79
CA SER A 463 17.79 -9.84 -32.55
C SER A 463 17.32 -11.24 -32.12
N GLY A 464 16.01 -11.37 -31.87
CA GLY A 464 15.32 -12.67 -31.91
C GLY A 464 13.97 -12.67 -31.20
N ALA A 465 12.90 -12.47 -31.95
CA ALA A 465 11.52 -12.70 -31.49
C ALA A 465 11.36 -14.12 -30.94
N VAL A 466 10.72 -14.28 -29.78
CA VAL A 466 10.27 -15.59 -29.31
C VAL A 466 8.75 -15.57 -29.25
N ASN A 467 8.18 -16.14 -30.30
CA ASN A 467 6.79 -16.55 -30.40
C ASN A 467 6.61 -17.85 -29.59
N GLY A 468 5.44 -18.02 -28.97
CA GLY A 468 5.07 -19.26 -28.27
C GLY A 468 4.94 -20.46 -29.22
N GLY A 469 5.07 -21.66 -28.67
CA GLY A 469 4.84 -22.91 -29.39
C GLY A 469 5.25 -24.11 -28.56
N GLY A 470 4.32 -25.04 -28.33
CA GLY A 470 4.50 -26.14 -27.38
C GLY A 470 5.28 -27.34 -27.90
N GLY A 471 5.65 -28.19 -26.94
CA GLY A 471 5.57 -29.65 -27.02
C GLY A 471 6.70 -30.41 -27.70
N SER A 472 7.32 -31.35 -26.96
CA SER A 472 7.28 -32.79 -27.29
C SER A 472 8.13 -33.64 -26.33
N SER A 473 7.48 -34.67 -25.79
CA SER A 473 7.87 -36.07 -25.50
C SER A 473 9.25 -36.49 -24.94
N GLY A 474 9.14 -37.45 -24.01
CA GLY A 474 10.17 -38.36 -23.50
C GLY A 474 9.86 -38.68 -22.03
N GLY A 475 9.22 -39.78 -21.62
CA GLY A 475 9.37 -41.16 -22.07
C GLY A 475 10.16 -41.93 -21.01
N GLY A 476 9.50 -42.37 -19.92
CA GLY A 476 10.11 -43.18 -18.86
C GLY A 476 9.06 -43.70 -17.87
N ALA A 477 8.96 -45.03 -17.78
CA ALA A 477 7.86 -45.79 -17.19
C ALA A 477 7.77 -45.76 -15.65
N LEU A 478 6.54 -45.88 -15.13
CA LEU A 478 6.24 -46.23 -13.73
C LEU A 478 5.47 -47.57 -13.69
N PRO A 479 5.77 -48.48 -12.74
CA PRO A 479 5.13 -49.78 -12.62
C PRO A 479 3.71 -49.71 -11.99
N PRO A 480 2.83 -50.69 -12.26
CA PRO A 480 1.43 -50.68 -11.85
C PRO A 480 1.25 -51.25 -10.43
N LEU A 481 0.23 -50.75 -9.71
CA LEU A 481 -0.40 -51.18 -8.43
C LEU A 481 -0.73 -49.86 -7.71
N THR A 482 -1.96 -49.38 -7.55
CA THR A 482 -3.17 -50.02 -7.01
C THR A 482 -4.41 -49.17 -7.40
N LEU A 483 -5.26 -49.67 -8.29
CA LEU A 483 -6.63 -49.16 -8.50
C LEU A 483 -7.60 -50.05 -7.73
N ALA A 484 -7.93 -49.69 -6.49
CA ALA A 484 -9.11 -50.17 -5.79
C ALA A 484 -9.31 -49.34 -4.50
N GLY A 485 -10.32 -48.49 -4.48
CA GLY A 485 -10.81 -47.85 -3.26
C GLY A 485 -10.96 -46.35 -3.37
N LEU A 486 -12.05 -45.90 -3.99
CA LEU A 486 -12.84 -44.71 -3.61
C LEU A 486 -14.00 -44.52 -4.60
N ALA A 487 -14.85 -45.54 -4.70
CA ALA A 487 -16.17 -45.46 -5.32
C ALA A 487 -17.16 -46.24 -4.44
N LEU A 488 -17.27 -45.86 -3.16
CA LEU A 488 -18.23 -46.43 -2.20
C LEU A 488 -18.38 -45.50 -0.99
N LEU A 489 -18.89 -44.28 -1.21
CA LEU A 489 -19.41 -43.42 -0.13
C LEU A 489 -20.62 -42.56 -0.54
N ALA A 490 -21.22 -42.84 -1.71
CA ALA A 490 -22.46 -42.19 -2.16
C ALA A 490 -23.75 -43.00 -1.86
N LEU A 491 -23.72 -43.99 -0.95
CA LEU A 491 -24.87 -44.87 -0.64
C LEU A 491 -25.16 -45.06 0.86
N ARG A 492 -24.71 -44.15 1.74
CA ARG A 492 -25.08 -44.12 3.18
C ARG A 492 -25.85 -42.86 3.61
N ARG A 493 -26.81 -42.41 2.79
CA ARG A 493 -27.80 -41.38 3.19
C ARG A 493 -29.27 -41.71 2.88
N ARG A 494 -29.61 -42.97 2.60
CA ARG A 494 -31.02 -43.42 2.46
C ARG A 494 -31.27 -44.75 3.17
N ALA A 495 -31.11 -44.80 4.48
CA ALA A 495 -31.63 -45.87 5.33
C ALA A 495 -31.58 -45.48 6.82
N SER A 496 -32.30 -44.42 7.22
CA SER A 496 -32.63 -44.16 8.64
C SER A 496 -33.89 -43.31 8.84
N ALA A 497 -34.61 -42.94 7.77
CA ALA A 497 -35.94 -42.34 7.88
C ALA A 497 -37.00 -43.42 7.64
N ARG A 498 -37.32 -44.21 8.68
CA ARG A 498 -38.56 -45.00 8.88
C ARG A 498 -38.39 -45.88 10.11
N ARG A 499 -38.66 -45.33 11.29
CA ARG A 499 -39.15 -46.01 12.51
C ARG A 499 -39.28 -44.97 13.64
N ALA A 500 -40.39 -44.24 13.64
CA ALA A 500 -40.90 -43.51 14.78
C ALA A 500 -42.39 -43.23 14.55
N SER A 501 -43.22 -44.26 14.75
CA SER A 501 -44.67 -44.17 14.93
C SER A 501 -45.14 -45.44 15.63
N CYS A 502 -45.93 -45.27 16.70
CA CYS A 502 -46.51 -46.27 17.62
C CYS A 502 -45.64 -46.71 18.82
N ALA A 503 -45.70 -45.91 19.89
CA ALA A 503 -46.18 -46.29 21.22
C ALA A 503 -46.26 -45.03 22.09
#